data_AF-A0A1I0TAI7-F1
#
_entry.id   AF-A0A1I0TAI7-F1
#
_cell.length_a   1.000
_cell.length_b   1.000
_cell.length_c   1.000
_cell.angle_alpha   90.00
_cell.angle_beta   90.00
_cell.angle_gamma   90.00
#
_symmetry.space_group_name_H-M   'P 1'
#
loop_
_entity.id
_entity.type
_entity.pdbx_description
1 polymer ?
#
loop_
_entity_poly.entity_id
_entity_poly.type
_entity_poly.pdbx_seq_one_letter_code
_entity_poly.pdbx_strand_id
1 'polypeptide(L)' 'MRVTLEISDFDEMKKLLSLFQTMKLESIKIISPKNEAKPNILKGNKTINPKDLFGIWKDAPKNIEDIRTKAWDRK' A
#
# COMPACT_ATOMS: atom_id res chain seq x y z
N MET A 1 31.13 -0.55 -22.82
CA MET A 1 30.81 -1.98 -22.60
C MET A 1 29.61 -2.04 -21.67
N ARG A 2 28.57 -2.81 -22.00
CA ARG A 2 27.37 -2.96 -21.17
C ARG A 2 27.31 -4.40 -20.69
N VAL A 3 27.26 -4.60 -19.38
CA VAL A 3 27.13 -5.92 -18.74
C VAL A 3 25.75 -5.98 -18.09
N THR A 4 25.00 -7.03 -18.38
CA THR A 4 23.70 -7.31 -17.75
C THR A 4 23.89 -8.52 -16.84
N LEU A 5 23.45 -8.40 -15.59
CA LEU A 5 23.50 -9.49 -14.61
C LEU A 5 22.07 -9.94 -14.34
N GLU A 6 21.83 -11.24 -14.48
CA GLU A 6 20.59 -11.88 -14.07
C GLU A 6 20.77 -12.42 -12.66
N ILE A 7 19.81 -12.11 -11.78
CA ILE A 7 19.85 -12.52 -10.37
C ILE A 7 18.52 -13.21 -10.08
N SER A 8 18.59 -14.41 -9.54
CA SER A 8 17.41 -15.26 -9.26
C SER A 8 16.77 -14.96 -7.90
N ASP A 9 17.53 -14.37 -6.96
CA ASP A 9 17.09 -14.12 -5.60
C ASP A 9 17.34 -12.67 -5.13
N PHE A 10 16.41 -12.15 -4.32
CA PHE A 10 16.44 -10.78 -3.85
C PHE A 10 17.54 -10.54 -2.79
N ASP A 11 17.87 -11.54 -1.98
CA ASP A 11 18.92 -11.37 -0.97
C ASP A 11 20.32 -11.35 -1.60
N GLU A 12 20.52 -12.04 -2.72
CA GLU A 12 21.72 -11.90 -3.55
C GLU A 12 21.85 -10.49 -4.14
N MET A 13 20.75 -9.91 -4.61
CA MET A 13 20.72 -8.52 -5.08
C MET A 13 21.18 -7.53 -3.99
N LYS A 14 20.71 -7.70 -2.74
CA LYS A 14 21.12 -6.84 -1.61
C LYS A 14 22.62 -6.94 -1.32
N LYS A 15 23.17 -8.15 -1.32
CA LYS A 15 24.60 -8.38 -1.10
C LYS A 15 25.43 -7.69 -2.19
N LEU A 16 25.01 -7.82 -3.46
CA LEU A 16 25.68 -7.17 -4.58
C LEU A 16 25.64 -5.64 -4.49
N LEU A 17 24.48 -5.07 -4.13
CA LEU A 17 24.34 -3.63 -3.89
C LEU A 17 25.24 -3.15 -2.75
N SER A 18 25.35 -3.92 -1.67
CA SER A 18 26.24 -3.58 -0.55
C SER A 18 27.71 -3.60 -0.97
N LEU A 19 28.12 -4.53 -1.84
CA LEU A 19 29.47 -4.59 -2.39
C LEU A 19 29.78 -3.36 -3.26
N PHE A 20 28.83 -2.95 -4.10
CA PHE A 20 29.00 -1.74 -4.91
C PHE A 20 29.11 -0.46 -4.05
N GLN A 21 28.38 -0.40 -2.94
CA GLN A 21 28.47 0.70 -1.99
C GLN A 21 29.83 0.74 -1.27
N THR A 22 30.38 -0.40 -0.86
CA THR A 22 31.69 -0.46 -0.18
C THR A 22 32.85 -0.11 -1.11
N MET A 23 32.74 -0.44 -2.40
CA MET A 23 33.75 -0.11 -3.41
C MET A 23 33.82 1.38 -3.77
N LYS A 24 32.93 2.23 -3.22
CA LYS A 24 32.87 3.69 -3.46
C LYS A 24 32.97 4.05 -4.95
N LEU A 25 32.28 3.29 -5.80
CA LEU A 25 32.26 3.55 -7.23
C LEU A 25 31.41 4.81 -7.48
N GLU A 26 32.08 5.94 -7.68
CA GLU A 26 31.47 7.26 -7.96
C GLU A 26 30.52 7.25 -9.18
N SER A 27 30.58 6.19 -10.00
CA SER A 27 29.83 6.02 -11.25
C SER A 27 28.52 5.22 -11.12
N ILE A 28 28.21 4.63 -9.96
CA ILE A 28 26.99 3.83 -9.81
C ILE A 28 25.87 4.67 -9.19
N LYS A 29 25.01 5.23 -10.05
CA LYS A 29 23.74 5.83 -9.62
C LYS A 29 22.73 4.72 -9.35
N ILE A 30 22.64 4.26 -8.11
CA ILE A 30 21.60 3.30 -7.69
C ILE A 30 20.26 4.04 -7.69
N ILE A 31 19.50 3.90 -8.78
CA ILE A 31 18.12 4.36 -8.87
C ILE A 31 17.25 3.30 -8.18
N SER A 32 17.32 3.23 -6.85
CA SER A 32 16.29 2.51 -6.11
C SER A 32 14.97 3.24 -6.37
N PRO A 33 13.86 2.53 -6.66
CA PRO A 33 12.54 3.12 -6.57
C PRO A 33 12.21 3.35 -5.09
N LYS A 34 12.95 4.24 -4.41
CA LYS A 34 12.54 4.86 -3.15
C LYS A 34 11.53 5.95 -3.47
N ASN A 35 10.43 5.51 -4.06
CA ASN A 35 9.14 6.13 -3.84
C ASN A 35 8.24 4.99 -3.42
N GLU A 36 8.49 4.49 -2.20
CA GLU A 36 7.39 3.99 -1.40
C GLU A 36 6.45 5.19 -1.26
N ALA A 37 5.52 5.31 -2.21
CA ALA A 37 4.39 6.19 -2.10
C ALA A 37 3.64 5.69 -0.88
N LYS A 38 4.04 6.17 0.30
CA LYS A 38 3.29 5.95 1.52
C LYS A 38 1.91 6.50 1.19
N PRO A 39 0.86 5.66 1.19
CA PRO A 39 -0.47 6.18 0.96
C PRO A 39 -0.66 7.30 1.97
N ASN A 40 -1.14 8.46 1.50
CA ASN A 40 -1.43 9.58 2.37
C ASN A 40 -2.67 9.21 3.20
N ILE A 41 -2.45 8.39 4.24
CA ILE A 41 -3.49 7.94 5.15
C ILE A 41 -3.80 9.12 6.07
N LEU A 42 -4.73 9.95 5.62
CA LEU A 42 -5.29 11.01 6.42
C LEU A 42 -6.23 10.39 7.46
N LYS A 43 -6.11 10.79 8.73
CA LYS A 43 -7.10 10.43 9.75
C LYS A 43 -8.44 11.06 9.33
N GLY A 44 -9.45 10.22 9.10
CA GLY A 44 -10.80 10.68 8.83
C GLY A 44 -11.35 11.53 9.98
N ASN A 45 -12.16 12.54 9.64
CA ASN A 45 -12.80 13.39 10.64
C ASN A 45 -13.90 12.60 11.37
N LYS A 46 -13.64 12.25 12.64
CA LYS A 46 -14.58 11.51 13.49
C LYS A 46 -15.69 12.37 14.10
N THR A 47 -15.67 13.69 13.90
CA THR A 47 -16.72 14.59 14.39
C THR A 47 -17.91 14.68 13.44
N ILE A 48 -17.83 14.05 12.26
CA ILE A 48 -18.95 14.02 11.32
C ILE A 48 -20.07 13.18 11.94
N ASN A 49 -21.26 13.77 12.04
CA ASN A 49 -22.44 13.11 12.57
C ASN A 49 -22.90 12.01 11.59
N PRO A 50 -22.90 10.74 11.99
CA PRO A 50 -23.28 9.64 11.10
C PRO A 50 -24.73 9.71 10.62
N LYS A 51 -25.62 10.43 11.32
CA LYS A 51 -27.01 10.63 10.87
C LYS A 51 -27.07 11.42 9.56
N ASP A 52 -26.15 12.38 9.39
CA ASP A 52 -26.18 13.27 8.24
C ASP A 52 -25.62 12.57 6.99
N LEU A 53 -24.75 11.58 7.19
CA LEU A 53 -24.17 10.79 6.10
C LEU A 53 -24.96 9.53 5.75
N PHE A 54 -25.49 8.85 6.77
CA PHE A 54 -26.11 7.53 6.62
C PHE A 54 -27.61 7.55 6.89
N GLY A 55 -28.19 8.68 7.29
CA GLY A 55 -29.64 8.85 7.47
C GLY A 55 -30.26 7.71 8.29
N ILE A 56 -31.28 7.09 7.69
CA ILE A 56 -32.01 5.91 8.18
C ILE A 56 -31.14 4.67 8.42
N TRP A 57 -29.93 4.61 7.87
CA TRP A 57 -29.02 3.47 8.03
C TRP A 57 -28.19 3.51 9.32
N LYS A 58 -28.19 4.63 10.05
CA LYS A 58 -27.56 4.69 11.38
C LYS A 58 -28.21 3.70 12.35
N ASP A 59 -29.54 3.56 12.28
CA ASP A 59 -30.31 2.79 13.25
C ASP A 59 -30.47 1.32 12.83
N ALA A 60 -30.34 1.02 11.53
CA ALA A 60 -30.25 -0.34 11.00
C ALA A 60 -29.55 -0.36 9.63
N PRO A 61 -28.70 -1.36 9.33
CA PRO A 61 -28.41 -2.56 10.11
C PRO A 61 -27.12 -2.42 10.92
N LYS A 62 -27.18 -2.74 12.22
CA LYS A 62 -26.04 -2.59 13.14
C LYS A 62 -24.97 -3.68 12.95
N ASN A 63 -25.34 -4.79 12.30
CA ASN A 63 -24.50 -5.96 12.10
C ASN A 63 -24.30 -6.25 10.61
N ILE A 64 -23.10 -6.72 10.26
CA ILE A 64 -22.71 -6.99 8.87
C ILE A 64 -23.62 -8.04 8.19
N GLU A 65 -24.13 -9.00 8.95
CA GLU A 65 -25.03 -10.04 8.44
C GLU A 65 -26.41 -9.50 8.07
N ASP A 66 -26.90 -8.48 8.79
CA ASP A 66 -28.17 -7.82 8.45
C ASP A 66 -28.03 -6.94 7.18
N ILE A 67 -26.84 -6.36 6.96
CA ILE A 67 -26.53 -5.61 5.73
C ILE A 67 -26.55 -6.56 4.53
N ARG A 68 -25.87 -7.70 4.64
CA ARG A 68 -25.77 -8.69 3.55
C ARG A 68 -27.13 -9.25 3.15
N THR A 69 -28.03 -9.46 4.11
CA THR A 69 -29.36 -10.02 3.85
C THR A 69 -30.35 -8.98 3.33
N LYS A 70 -30.33 -7.74 3.82
CA LYS A 70 -31.32 -6.71 3.44
C LYS A 70 -30.91 -5.84 2.26
N ALA A 71 -29.62 -5.55 2.09
CA ALA A 71 -29.16 -4.66 1.02
C ALA A 71 -29.00 -5.37 -0.33
N TRP A 72 -28.89 -6.70 -0.32
CA TRP A 72 -28.60 -7.49 -1.51
C TRP A 72 -29.71 -8.50 -1.81
N ASP A 73 -30.91 -8.00 -2.13
CA ASP A 73 -31.97 -8.83 -2.70
C ASP A 73 -31.61 -9.15 -4.16
N ARG A 74 -30.92 -10.28 -4.39
CA ARG A 74 -30.71 -10.84 -5.74
C ARG A 74 -31.94 -11.67 -6.11
N LYS A 75 -33.05 -11.02 -6.37
CA LYS A 75 -34.16 -11.65 -7.10
C LYS A 75 -33.99 -11.48 -8.60
#